data_AF-A0A9E3CH16-F1
#
_entry.id   AF-A0A9E3CH16-F1
#
_cell.length_a   1.000
_cell.length_b   1.000
_cell.length_c   1.000
_cell.angle_alpha   90.00
_cell.angle_beta   90.00
_cell.angle_gamma   90.00
#
_symmetry.space_group_name_H-M   'P 1'
#
loop_
_entity.id
_entity.type
_entity.pdbx_description
1 polymer ?
#
loop_
_entity_poly.entity_id
_entity_poly.type
_entity_poly.pdbx_seq_one_letter_code
_entity_poly.pdbx_strand_id
1 'polypeptide(L)'
;MKHFLTTADWTRDELEGLLEAAVRFKRGEDTGKPLAGKSVGLVFFNPSLRTRASMQVGVYELGGNAVVLEPGGTSWTLEHREGVVMDGDKTEHVKEFVRVLARYTSAIGVRTFAALKDWKEERQDPVLAAFAKYSDVPVINLESAMHHPCQATADMLTVREKLGEGRKKVLLTWAWHPKPLPMAVPNSFALATAQMGHDLTIAHPPGYELDEDLIREVNSRAFDAGATVTVTRDVEEAFEGQQVVYAKSWGSREFYGRPQDDIEERAPYRGEWIVDAQKMARTDQGLFMHCLPVRRNCIVTDEVIDSPASVVIDEAENRLHVQKAIMAALLKG
;
A
#
# COMPACT_ATOMS: atom_id res chain seq x y z
N MET A 1 5.19 17.63 -13.67
CA MET A 1 4.30 16.48 -13.97
C MET A 1 3.86 15.89 -12.64
N LYS A 2 2.59 15.51 -12.48
CA LYS A 2 2.12 14.91 -11.23
C LYS A 2 2.21 13.38 -11.30
N HIS A 3 2.64 12.75 -10.21
CA HIS A 3 2.71 11.30 -10.03
C HIS A 3 1.85 10.89 -8.82
N PHE A 4 1.64 9.59 -8.64
CA PHE A 4 1.03 9.04 -7.44
C PHE A 4 1.97 7.99 -6.83
N LEU A 5 3.02 8.45 -6.15
CA LEU A 5 4.10 7.61 -5.61
C LEU A 5 3.89 7.26 -4.13
N THR A 6 3.46 8.25 -3.35
CA THR A 6 3.04 8.15 -1.96
C THR A 6 1.87 9.11 -1.72
N THR A 7 1.04 8.86 -0.70
CA THR A 7 -0.04 9.79 -0.33
C THR A 7 0.52 11.09 0.26
N ALA A 8 1.77 11.11 0.72
CA ALA A 8 2.48 12.29 1.20
C ALA A 8 2.65 13.40 0.14
N ASP A 9 2.71 13.03 -1.15
CA ASP A 9 2.88 13.97 -2.27
C ASP A 9 1.57 14.68 -2.64
N TRP A 10 0.46 14.32 -1.99
CA TRP A 10 -0.88 14.82 -2.26
C TRP A 10 -1.41 15.55 -1.04
N THR A 11 -2.10 16.67 -1.25
CA THR A 11 -2.77 17.36 -0.15
C THR A 11 -3.97 16.55 0.33
N ARG A 12 -4.42 16.80 1.56
CA ARG A 12 -5.63 16.17 2.09
C ARG A 12 -6.83 16.40 1.18
N ASP A 13 -7.03 17.62 0.69
CA ASP A 13 -8.14 17.95 -0.21
C ASP A 13 -8.07 17.18 -1.53
N GLU A 14 -6.87 16.95 -2.07
CA GLU A 14 -6.72 16.14 -3.28
C GLU A 14 -7.01 14.66 -3.02
N LEU A 15 -6.60 14.13 -1.85
CA LEU A 15 -6.96 12.76 -1.43
C LEU A 15 -8.46 12.63 -1.21
N GLU A 16 -9.10 13.60 -0.57
CA GLU A 16 -10.56 13.70 -0.42
C GLU A 16 -11.26 13.66 -1.79
N GLY A 17 -10.79 14.47 -2.75
CA GLY A 17 -11.30 14.45 -4.11
C GLY A 17 -11.14 13.10 -4.83
N LEU A 18 -10.06 12.35 -4.55
CA LEU A 18 -9.89 10.99 -5.06
C LEU A 18 -10.92 10.02 -4.44
N LEU A 19 -11.18 10.13 -3.14
CA LEU A 19 -12.17 9.29 -2.45
C LEU A 19 -13.59 9.57 -2.96
N GLU A 20 -13.97 10.83 -3.14
CA GLU A 20 -15.25 11.20 -3.73
C GLU A 20 -15.40 10.69 -5.16
N ALA A 21 -14.35 10.81 -5.99
CA ALA A 21 -14.35 10.27 -7.34
C ALA A 21 -14.47 8.74 -7.34
N ALA A 22 -13.80 8.06 -6.42
CA ALA A 22 -13.90 6.61 -6.28
C ALA A 22 -15.33 6.18 -5.90
N VAL A 23 -16.00 6.89 -5.00
CA VAL A 23 -17.42 6.64 -4.66
C VAL A 23 -18.30 6.76 -5.91
N ARG A 24 -18.14 7.83 -6.71
CA ARG A 24 -18.91 7.99 -7.96
C ARG A 24 -18.66 6.86 -8.96
N PHE A 25 -17.41 6.42 -9.10
CA PHE A 25 -17.07 5.27 -9.94
C PHE A 25 -17.66 3.96 -9.44
N LYS A 26 -17.73 3.76 -8.12
CA LYS A 26 -18.32 2.58 -7.49
C LYS A 26 -19.84 2.53 -7.68
N ARG A 27 -20.51 3.67 -7.53
CA ARG A 27 -21.96 3.81 -7.74
C ARG A 27 -22.39 3.80 -9.21
N GLY A 28 -21.43 3.85 -10.15
CA GLY A 28 -21.72 3.93 -11.58
C GLY A 28 -22.26 5.30 -12.02
N GLU A 29 -22.10 6.34 -11.20
CA GLU A 29 -22.53 7.70 -11.50
C GLU A 29 -21.59 8.38 -12.52
N ASP A 30 -20.30 8.01 -12.51
CA ASP A 30 -19.33 8.44 -13.51
C ASP A 30 -19.17 7.36 -14.59
N THR A 31 -19.82 7.59 -15.72
CA THR A 31 -19.79 6.72 -16.92
C THR A 31 -18.80 7.22 -17.98
N GLY A 32 -18.05 8.27 -17.67
CA GLY A 32 -17.07 8.84 -18.57
C GLY A 32 -15.99 7.83 -18.98
N LYS A 33 -15.39 8.05 -20.15
CA LYS A 33 -14.27 7.24 -20.65
C LYS A 33 -13.00 8.09 -20.76
N PRO A 34 -12.45 8.59 -19.63
CA PRO A 34 -11.31 9.50 -19.64
C PRO A 34 -10.02 8.88 -20.20
N LEU A 35 -9.98 7.55 -20.35
CA LEU A 35 -8.88 6.81 -20.94
C LEU A 35 -9.19 6.33 -22.37
N ALA A 36 -10.28 6.79 -23.01
CA ALA A 36 -10.57 6.46 -24.40
C ALA A 36 -9.36 6.74 -25.31
N GLY A 37 -8.85 5.70 -25.97
CA GLY A 37 -7.68 5.79 -26.84
C GLY A 37 -6.32 5.92 -26.12
N LYS A 38 -6.30 5.92 -24.79
CA LYS A 38 -5.09 5.95 -23.96
C LYS A 38 -4.68 4.52 -23.58
N SER A 39 -3.37 4.30 -23.40
CA SER A 39 -2.83 3.04 -22.89
C SER A 39 -2.10 3.27 -21.56
N VAL A 40 -2.16 2.30 -20.65
CA VAL A 40 -1.43 2.35 -19.36
C VAL A 40 -0.48 1.15 -19.29
N GLY A 41 0.82 1.41 -19.15
CA GLY A 41 1.81 0.36 -18.94
C GLY A 41 1.81 -0.11 -17.48
N LEU A 42 1.60 -1.39 -17.23
CA LEU A 42 1.59 -1.98 -15.88
C LEU A 42 2.80 -2.89 -15.73
N VAL A 43 3.84 -2.41 -15.06
CA VAL A 43 5.12 -3.08 -14.89
C VAL A 43 5.18 -3.79 -13.53
N PHE A 44 5.24 -5.12 -13.57
CA PHE A 44 5.26 -5.99 -12.40
C PHE A 44 6.62 -6.70 -12.28
N PHE A 45 7.47 -6.25 -11.35
CA PHE A 45 8.66 -7.00 -10.95
C PHE A 45 8.34 -8.15 -9.98
N ASN A 46 7.13 -8.14 -9.42
CA ASN A 46 6.64 -9.16 -8.50
C ASN A 46 5.18 -9.52 -8.82
N PRO A 47 4.77 -10.78 -8.65
CA PRO A 47 3.40 -11.21 -8.94
C PRO A 47 2.38 -10.51 -8.04
N SER A 48 1.19 -10.25 -8.57
CA SER A 48 0.03 -9.82 -7.79
C SER A 48 -1.26 -10.16 -8.51
N LEU A 49 -2.18 -10.87 -7.84
CA LEU A 49 -3.51 -11.14 -8.38
C LEU A 49 -4.39 -9.88 -8.36
N ARG A 50 -4.63 -9.33 -7.16
CA ARG A 50 -5.57 -8.22 -6.95
C ARG A 50 -5.16 -6.99 -7.73
N THR A 51 -3.89 -6.58 -7.64
CA THR A 51 -3.41 -5.36 -8.32
C THR A 51 -3.46 -5.49 -9.83
N ARG A 52 -3.09 -6.65 -10.37
CA ARG A 52 -3.17 -6.92 -11.82
C ARG A 52 -4.61 -6.92 -12.31
N ALA A 53 -5.51 -7.58 -11.59
CA ALA A 53 -6.92 -7.65 -11.96
C ALA A 53 -7.59 -6.28 -11.88
N SER A 54 -7.47 -5.58 -10.74
CA SER A 54 -8.13 -4.30 -10.50
C SER A 54 -7.64 -3.20 -11.44
N MET A 55 -6.33 -3.13 -11.73
CA MET A 55 -5.79 -2.15 -12.68
C MET A 55 -6.26 -2.42 -14.11
N GLN A 56 -6.22 -3.67 -14.59
CA GLN A 56 -6.67 -3.99 -15.95
C GLN A 56 -8.15 -3.71 -16.14
N VAL A 57 -8.99 -4.14 -15.20
CA VAL A 57 -10.43 -3.88 -15.23
C VAL A 57 -10.69 -2.37 -15.15
N GLY A 58 -10.02 -1.65 -14.25
CA GLY A 58 -10.17 -0.20 -14.12
C GLY A 58 -9.78 0.57 -15.39
N VAL A 59 -8.66 0.21 -16.03
CA VAL A 59 -8.24 0.81 -17.30
C VAL A 59 -9.29 0.57 -18.39
N TYR A 60 -9.78 -0.66 -18.52
CA TYR A 60 -10.82 -1.03 -19.47
C TYR A 60 -12.14 -0.27 -19.22
N GLU A 61 -12.59 -0.21 -17.96
CA GLU A 61 -13.82 0.50 -17.59
C GLU A 61 -13.75 2.00 -17.86
N LEU A 62 -12.55 2.60 -17.80
CA LEU A 62 -12.32 3.99 -18.19
C LEU A 62 -12.09 4.19 -19.70
N GLY A 63 -12.17 3.12 -20.50
CA GLY A 63 -12.07 3.15 -21.97
C GLY A 63 -10.66 3.00 -22.54
N GLY A 64 -9.67 2.69 -21.70
CA GLY A 64 -8.28 2.54 -22.10
C GLY A 64 -7.86 1.08 -22.34
N ASN A 65 -6.58 0.92 -22.69
CA ASN A 65 -5.95 -0.39 -22.84
C ASN A 65 -4.79 -0.57 -21.82
N ALA A 66 -4.77 -1.69 -21.10
CA ALA A 66 -3.68 -2.01 -20.19
C ALA A 66 -2.62 -2.86 -20.89
N VAL A 67 -1.36 -2.45 -20.81
CA VAL A 67 -0.21 -3.22 -21.32
C VAL A 67 0.54 -3.79 -20.12
N VAL A 68 0.39 -5.08 -19.87
CA VAL A 68 1.03 -5.76 -18.71
C VAL A 68 2.42 -6.23 -19.10
N LEU A 69 3.43 -5.82 -18.33
CA LEU A 69 4.84 -6.12 -18.55
C LEU A 69 5.43 -6.76 -17.29
N GLU A 70 6.18 -7.85 -17.47
CA GLU A 70 6.81 -8.59 -16.38
C GLU A 70 8.31 -8.72 -16.68
N PRO A 71 9.16 -7.73 -16.30
CA PRO A 71 10.60 -7.80 -16.48
C PRO A 71 11.21 -9.05 -15.86
N GLY A 72 11.98 -9.81 -16.64
CA GLY A 72 12.52 -11.12 -16.28
C GLY A 72 11.56 -12.30 -16.45
N GLY A 73 10.30 -12.04 -16.78
CA GLY A 73 9.30 -13.06 -17.14
C GLY A 73 8.96 -13.01 -18.64
N THR A 74 8.26 -11.97 -19.06
CA THR A 74 7.82 -11.76 -20.45
C THR A 74 8.62 -10.69 -21.19
N SER A 75 9.49 -9.95 -20.48
CA SER A 75 10.42 -8.98 -21.06
C SER A 75 11.82 -9.11 -20.46
N TRP A 76 12.79 -8.37 -21.01
CA TRP A 76 14.18 -8.37 -20.55
C TRP A 76 14.33 -7.96 -19.08
N THR A 77 15.38 -8.46 -18.44
CA THR A 77 15.82 -8.05 -17.08
C THR A 77 16.44 -6.66 -17.12
N LEU A 78 16.15 -5.85 -16.09
CA LEU A 78 16.51 -4.43 -16.06
C LEU A 78 17.64 -4.11 -15.07
N GLU A 79 18.57 -3.24 -15.50
CA GLU A 79 19.54 -2.58 -14.63
C GLU A 79 19.05 -1.20 -14.20
N HIS A 80 19.09 -0.93 -12.90
CA HIS A 80 18.71 0.36 -12.32
C HIS A 80 19.90 1.11 -11.73
N ARG A 81 21.06 0.45 -11.58
CA ARG A 81 22.28 1.04 -11.03
C ARG A 81 23.04 1.85 -12.09
N GLU A 82 23.40 3.06 -11.71
CA GLU A 82 24.12 4.01 -12.57
C GLU A 82 25.59 3.62 -12.76
N GLY A 83 26.13 3.84 -13.98
CA GLY A 83 27.55 3.70 -14.29
C GLY A 83 28.10 2.26 -14.35
N VAL A 84 27.23 1.25 -14.22
CA VAL A 84 27.61 -0.17 -14.31
C VAL A 84 27.94 -0.55 -15.76
N VAL A 85 29.02 -1.30 -15.96
CA VAL A 85 29.28 -2.01 -17.22
C VAL A 85 28.29 -3.18 -17.29
N MET A 86 27.37 -3.14 -18.26
CA MET A 86 26.29 -4.14 -18.39
C MET A 86 26.74 -5.38 -19.16
N ASP A 87 27.78 -6.06 -18.67
CA ASP A 87 28.32 -7.32 -19.22
C ASP A 87 27.80 -8.57 -18.46
N GLY A 88 26.78 -8.39 -17.63
CA GLY A 88 26.11 -9.43 -16.84
C GLY A 88 24.79 -9.94 -17.43
N ASP A 89 23.85 -10.30 -16.55
CA ASP A 89 22.56 -10.91 -16.86
C ASP A 89 21.44 -9.92 -17.22
N LYS A 90 21.65 -8.63 -16.98
CA LYS A 90 20.68 -7.56 -17.26
C LYS A 90 20.91 -6.97 -18.65
N THR A 91 19.87 -7.01 -19.48
CA THR A 91 19.98 -6.70 -20.91
C THR A 91 19.72 -5.23 -21.26
N GLU A 92 18.99 -4.51 -20.41
CA GLU A 92 18.61 -3.11 -20.68
C GLU A 92 18.62 -2.27 -19.40
N HIS A 93 19.04 -1.01 -19.50
CA HIS A 93 18.98 -0.08 -18.37
C HIS A 93 17.56 0.50 -18.25
N VAL A 94 17.09 0.71 -17.02
CA VAL A 94 15.76 1.25 -16.70
C VAL A 94 15.48 2.61 -17.37
N LYS A 95 16.54 3.35 -17.73
CA LYS A 95 16.44 4.63 -18.45
C LYS A 95 15.80 4.46 -19.81
N GLU A 96 16.35 3.55 -20.62
CA GLU A 96 15.88 3.30 -21.98
C GLU A 96 14.50 2.65 -21.92
N PHE A 97 14.32 1.64 -21.05
CA PHE A 97 13.03 0.98 -20.84
C PHE A 97 11.90 1.97 -20.52
N VAL A 98 12.10 2.84 -19.51
CA VAL A 98 11.07 3.79 -19.06
C VAL A 98 10.79 4.83 -20.15
N ARG A 99 11.81 5.37 -20.79
CA ARG A 99 11.65 6.36 -21.86
C ARG A 99 10.90 5.79 -23.06
N VAL A 100 11.23 4.56 -23.48
CA VAL A 100 10.53 3.87 -24.57
C VAL A 100 9.07 3.63 -24.19
N LEU A 101 8.81 3.10 -22.99
CA LEU A 101 7.44 2.83 -22.53
C LEU A 101 6.60 4.11 -22.43
N ALA A 102 7.19 5.22 -21.98
CA ALA A 102 6.54 6.53 -21.92
C ALA A 102 6.20 7.10 -23.32
N ARG A 103 6.84 6.64 -24.41
CA ARG A 103 6.42 6.99 -25.78
C ARG A 103 5.20 6.20 -26.25
N TYR A 104 4.90 5.07 -25.63
CA TYR A 104 3.80 4.18 -26.04
C TYR A 104 2.55 4.34 -25.17
N THR A 105 2.72 4.79 -23.93
CA THR A 105 1.67 4.78 -22.90
C THR A 105 1.44 6.18 -22.35
N SER A 106 0.24 6.42 -21.83
CA SER A 106 -0.14 7.69 -21.21
C SER A 106 0.17 7.74 -19.72
N ALA A 107 0.40 6.60 -19.07
CA ALA A 107 0.87 6.47 -17.69
C ALA A 107 1.56 5.11 -17.49
N ILE A 108 2.38 5.02 -16.45
CA ILE A 108 3.08 3.79 -16.06
C ILE A 108 2.78 3.44 -14.61
N GLY A 109 2.13 2.31 -14.37
CA GLY A 109 2.02 1.70 -13.05
C GLY A 109 3.21 0.79 -12.78
N VAL A 110 3.83 0.90 -11.60
CA VAL A 110 5.03 0.14 -11.23
C VAL A 110 4.82 -0.58 -9.91
N ARG A 111 5.09 -1.89 -9.88
CA ARG A 111 5.13 -2.71 -8.67
C ARG A 111 6.53 -3.30 -8.47
N THR A 112 7.21 -2.93 -7.39
CA THR A 112 8.59 -3.32 -7.09
C THR A 112 8.77 -3.58 -5.59
N PHE A 113 8.80 -4.85 -5.18
CA PHE A 113 8.91 -5.19 -3.76
C PHE A 113 10.33 -5.00 -3.23
N ALA A 114 10.40 -4.74 -1.93
CA ALA A 114 11.59 -4.92 -1.12
C ALA A 114 12.19 -6.33 -1.34
N ALA A 115 13.49 -6.40 -1.61
CA ALA A 115 14.23 -7.65 -1.64
C ALA A 115 14.61 -8.15 -0.23
N LEU A 116 14.40 -7.30 0.79
CA LEU A 116 14.76 -7.50 2.20
C LEU A 116 16.26 -7.77 2.40
N LYS A 117 17.11 -7.12 1.60
CA LYS A 117 18.58 -7.31 1.62
C LYS A 117 19.33 -6.20 2.36
N ASP A 118 19.04 -4.96 2.02
CA ASP A 118 19.67 -3.79 2.62
C ASP A 118 18.62 -2.71 2.85
N TRP A 119 18.37 -2.38 4.11
CA TRP A 119 17.38 -1.38 4.48
C TRP A 119 17.73 0.02 3.95
N LYS A 120 19.00 0.40 3.92
CA LYS A 120 19.44 1.74 3.49
C LYS A 120 19.24 1.95 1.99
N GLU A 121 19.38 0.89 1.20
CA GLU A 121 19.08 0.91 -0.22
C GLU A 121 17.57 0.87 -0.47
N GLU A 122 16.87 -0.09 0.14
CA GLU A 122 15.45 -0.31 -0.13
C GLU A 122 14.57 0.85 0.31
N ARG A 123 14.91 1.53 1.40
CA ARG A 123 14.18 2.72 1.85
C ARG A 123 14.23 3.89 0.86
N GLN A 124 15.13 3.86 -0.13
CA GLN A 124 15.23 4.87 -1.19
C GLN A 124 14.34 4.54 -2.40
N ASP A 125 13.66 3.38 -2.41
CA ASP A 125 12.79 2.95 -3.51
C ASP A 125 13.47 3.09 -4.90
N PRO A 126 14.70 2.56 -5.11
CA PRO A 126 15.55 2.94 -6.24
C PRO A 126 14.91 2.68 -7.61
N VAL A 127 14.15 1.60 -7.75
CA VAL A 127 13.43 1.28 -9.00
C VAL A 127 12.30 2.27 -9.22
N LEU A 128 11.42 2.51 -8.25
CA LEU A 128 10.31 3.46 -8.39
C LEU A 128 10.83 4.89 -8.63
N ALA A 129 11.89 5.28 -7.92
CA ALA A 129 12.56 6.57 -8.09
C ALA A 129 13.14 6.72 -9.51
N ALA A 130 13.74 5.67 -10.07
CA ALA A 130 14.21 5.68 -11.45
C ALA A 130 13.07 5.84 -12.46
N PHE A 131 11.94 5.15 -12.26
CA PHE A 131 10.75 5.32 -13.10
C PHE A 131 10.22 6.76 -13.04
N ALA A 132 10.09 7.34 -11.84
CA ALA A 132 9.66 8.73 -11.68
C ALA A 132 10.64 9.73 -12.32
N LYS A 133 11.95 9.47 -12.23
CA LYS A 133 12.99 10.33 -12.79
C LYS A 133 13.03 10.33 -14.33
N TYR A 134 12.80 9.18 -14.96
CA TYR A 134 13.00 9.01 -16.40
C TYR A 134 11.71 9.01 -17.24
N SER A 135 10.54 8.95 -16.59
CA SER A 135 9.25 8.93 -17.28
C SER A 135 8.79 10.33 -17.67
N ASP A 136 8.43 10.50 -18.95
CA ASP A 136 7.75 11.69 -19.47
C ASP A 136 6.20 11.56 -19.37
N VAL A 137 5.70 10.57 -18.62
CA VAL A 137 4.28 10.38 -18.30
C VAL A 137 4.07 10.07 -16.82
N PRO A 138 2.86 10.28 -16.25
CA PRO A 138 2.59 10.00 -14.85
C PRO A 138 2.94 8.56 -14.43
N VAL A 139 3.63 8.42 -13.29
CA VAL A 139 3.93 7.14 -12.65
C VAL A 139 2.99 6.90 -11.48
N ILE A 140 2.47 5.67 -11.37
CA ILE A 140 1.59 5.21 -10.30
C ILE A 140 2.29 4.10 -9.52
N ASN A 141 2.49 4.29 -8.22
CA ASN A 141 3.05 3.25 -7.36
C ASN A 141 1.98 2.20 -7.03
N LEU A 142 2.14 1.01 -7.61
CA LEU A 142 1.26 -0.15 -7.41
C LEU A 142 1.66 -1.01 -6.21
N GLU A 143 2.80 -0.72 -5.60
CA GLU A 143 3.39 -1.15 -4.32
C GLU A 143 4.92 -1.20 -4.50
N SER A 144 5.65 -0.47 -3.66
CA SER A 144 7.10 -0.36 -3.64
C SER A 144 7.69 -1.03 -2.38
N ALA A 145 8.96 -0.79 -2.06
CA ALA A 145 9.53 -1.26 -0.80
C ALA A 145 8.92 -0.50 0.39
N MET A 146 8.68 0.80 0.21
CA MET A 146 8.25 1.70 1.29
C MET A 146 6.77 2.04 1.29
N HIS A 147 6.08 2.00 0.14
CA HIS A 147 4.72 2.52 0.03
C HIS A 147 3.80 1.66 -0.84
N HIS A 148 2.53 1.61 -0.46
CA HIS A 148 1.42 1.06 -1.21
C HIS A 148 0.24 2.06 -1.19
N PRO A 149 0.36 3.23 -1.87
CA PRO A 149 -0.60 4.31 -1.72
C PRO A 149 -1.98 3.95 -2.28
N CYS A 150 -2.08 3.13 -3.34
CA CYS A 150 -3.37 2.65 -3.83
C CYS A 150 -4.12 1.78 -2.80
N GLN A 151 -3.42 1.04 -1.95
CA GLN A 151 -4.05 0.27 -0.87
C GLN A 151 -4.52 1.23 0.21
N ALA A 152 -3.63 2.11 0.70
CA ALA A 152 -3.97 3.05 1.76
C ALA A 152 -5.18 3.95 1.41
N THR A 153 -5.29 4.40 0.16
CA THR A 153 -6.46 5.17 -0.28
C THR A 153 -7.73 4.30 -0.35
N ALA A 154 -7.64 3.03 -0.74
CA ALA A 154 -8.77 2.09 -0.66
C ALA A 154 -9.18 1.78 0.78
N ASP A 155 -8.21 1.73 1.70
CA ASP A 155 -8.47 1.53 3.13
C ASP A 155 -9.27 2.71 3.69
N MET A 156 -8.85 3.95 3.38
CA MET A 156 -9.55 5.16 3.81
C MET A 156 -10.96 5.29 3.19
N LEU A 157 -11.14 4.85 1.94
CA LEU A 157 -12.47 4.75 1.34
C LEU A 157 -13.36 3.78 2.13
N THR A 158 -12.83 2.62 2.48
CA THR A 158 -13.56 1.58 3.21
C THR A 158 -13.98 2.06 4.59
N VAL A 159 -13.07 2.72 5.33
CA VAL A 159 -13.36 3.33 6.63
C VAL A 159 -14.51 4.34 6.51
N ARG A 160 -14.47 5.21 5.49
CA ARG A 160 -15.53 6.21 5.24
C ARG A 160 -16.87 5.57 4.91
N GLU A 161 -16.88 4.54 4.07
CA GLU A 161 -18.13 3.87 3.68
C GLU A 161 -18.81 3.17 4.85
N LYS A 162 -18.01 2.54 5.72
CA LYS A 162 -18.53 1.73 6.82
C LYS A 162 -18.88 2.54 8.06
N LEU A 163 -18.11 3.60 8.35
CA LEU A 163 -18.23 4.38 9.58
C LEU A 163 -18.63 5.85 9.36
N GLY A 164 -18.84 6.26 8.10
CA GLY A 164 -19.14 7.63 7.74
C GLY A 164 -17.96 8.60 7.89
N GLU A 165 -18.26 9.88 7.70
CA GLU A 165 -17.29 10.96 7.85
C GLU A 165 -16.92 11.22 9.32
N GLY A 166 -15.87 12.02 9.52
CA GLY A 166 -15.39 12.44 10.83
C GLY A 166 -14.28 11.56 11.40
N ARG A 167 -13.70 12.03 12.51
CA ARG A 167 -12.59 11.36 13.20
C ARG A 167 -12.98 9.96 13.66
N LYS A 168 -12.02 9.04 13.59
CA LYS A 168 -12.15 7.64 14.01
C LYS A 168 -10.94 7.26 14.85
N LYS A 169 -11.10 6.32 15.77
CA LYS A 169 -9.99 5.66 16.48
C LYS A 169 -9.56 4.43 15.70
N VAL A 170 -8.31 4.40 15.26
CA VAL A 170 -7.77 3.39 14.35
C VAL A 170 -6.53 2.77 14.97
N LEU A 171 -6.51 1.44 15.02
CA LEU A 171 -5.35 0.65 15.41
C LEU A 171 -4.69 0.04 14.17
N LEU A 172 -3.39 0.32 13.97
CA LEU A 172 -2.50 -0.50 13.16
C LEU A 172 -1.75 -1.44 14.10
N THR A 173 -2.05 -2.74 14.04
CA THR A 173 -1.40 -3.75 14.89
C THR A 173 -0.47 -4.66 14.07
N TRP A 174 0.73 -4.88 14.60
CA TRP A 174 1.60 -5.92 14.07
C TRP A 174 0.93 -7.28 14.23
N ALA A 175 1.12 -8.16 13.26
CA ALA A 175 0.66 -9.54 13.36
C ALA A 175 1.76 -10.50 12.95
N TRP A 176 1.76 -11.70 13.53
CA TRP A 176 2.80 -12.67 13.26
C TRP A 176 2.70 -13.31 11.88
N HIS A 177 3.84 -13.49 11.21
CA HIS A 177 3.94 -14.23 9.95
C HIS A 177 5.23 -15.08 9.96
N PRO A 178 5.25 -16.29 9.39
CA PRO A 178 6.42 -17.19 9.42
C PRO A 178 7.66 -16.67 8.66
N LYS A 179 7.57 -15.50 8.02
CA LYS A 179 8.66 -14.85 7.29
C LYS A 179 8.57 -13.33 7.49
N PRO A 180 9.69 -12.60 7.52
CA PRO A 180 9.67 -11.15 7.40
C PRO A 180 8.97 -10.72 6.11
N LEU A 181 8.22 -9.62 6.19
CA LEU A 181 7.49 -9.03 5.07
C LEU A 181 7.85 -7.54 4.90
N PRO A 182 7.66 -6.97 3.70
CA PRO A 182 7.88 -5.54 3.46
C PRO A 182 7.01 -4.63 4.33
N MET A 183 7.50 -3.41 4.58
CA MET A 183 6.81 -2.36 5.35
C MET A 183 5.87 -1.48 4.51
N ALA A 184 5.74 -1.72 3.20
CA ALA A 184 4.97 -0.87 2.30
C ALA A 184 3.53 -0.58 2.78
N VAL A 185 2.80 -1.62 3.18
CA VAL A 185 1.41 -1.51 3.66
C VAL A 185 1.31 -0.82 5.02
N PRO A 186 1.98 -1.26 6.11
CA PRO A 186 1.85 -0.59 7.40
C PRO A 186 2.29 0.88 7.33
N ASN A 187 3.33 1.19 6.54
CA ASN A 187 3.78 2.55 6.34
C ASN A 187 2.69 3.43 5.72
N SER A 188 2.06 2.93 4.66
CA SER A 188 1.08 3.69 3.89
C SER A 188 -0.25 3.83 4.62
N PHE A 189 -0.66 2.78 5.34
CA PHE A 189 -1.84 2.83 6.18
C PHE A 189 -1.67 3.87 7.28
N ALA A 190 -0.57 3.82 8.05
CA ALA A 190 -0.28 4.80 9.10
C ALA A 190 -0.28 6.24 8.58
N LEU A 191 0.39 6.48 7.45
CA LEU A 191 0.46 7.79 6.82
C LEU A 191 -0.92 8.29 6.38
N ALA A 192 -1.69 7.48 5.64
CA ALA A 192 -3.01 7.89 5.16
C ALA A 192 -3.99 8.09 6.33
N THR A 193 -3.98 7.22 7.34
CA THR A 193 -4.82 7.37 8.54
C THR A 193 -4.58 8.71 9.23
N ALA A 194 -3.31 9.10 9.42
CA ALA A 194 -2.93 10.38 10.00
C ALA A 194 -3.34 11.56 9.10
N GLN A 195 -3.06 11.49 7.79
CA GLN A 195 -3.43 12.53 6.82
C GLN A 195 -4.95 12.78 6.76
N MET A 196 -5.76 11.72 6.90
CA MET A 196 -7.22 11.81 6.90
C MET A 196 -7.81 12.28 8.25
N GLY A 197 -6.96 12.51 9.26
CA GLY A 197 -7.36 13.08 10.54
C GLY A 197 -8.01 12.09 11.50
N HIS A 198 -7.63 10.82 11.42
CA HIS A 198 -8.01 9.78 12.39
C HIS A 198 -6.96 9.66 13.50
N ASP A 199 -7.42 9.33 14.72
CA ASP A 199 -6.52 9.06 15.85
C ASP A 199 -5.92 7.67 15.65
N LEU A 200 -4.60 7.63 15.46
CA LEU A 200 -3.85 6.42 15.11
C LEU A 200 -3.13 5.86 16.33
N THR A 201 -3.36 4.59 16.64
CA THR A 201 -2.53 3.78 17.52
C THR A 201 -1.72 2.79 16.69
N ILE A 202 -0.41 2.71 16.90
CA ILE A 202 0.47 1.71 16.27
C ILE A 202 0.96 0.78 17.36
N ALA A 203 0.60 -0.50 17.29
CA ALA A 203 1.02 -1.53 18.22
C ALA A 203 2.01 -2.48 17.55
N HIS A 204 3.17 -2.70 18.16
CA HIS A 204 4.17 -3.67 17.67
C HIS A 204 5.04 -4.21 18.82
N PRO A 205 5.63 -5.42 18.67
CA PRO A 205 6.62 -5.92 19.62
C PRO A 205 7.94 -5.13 19.53
N PRO A 206 8.80 -5.16 20.57
CA PRO A 206 10.13 -4.55 20.52
C PRO A 206 10.94 -5.00 19.30
N GLY A 207 11.65 -4.08 18.64
CA GLY A 207 12.46 -4.38 17.45
C GLY A 207 11.70 -4.33 16.12
N TYR A 208 10.38 -4.08 16.16
CA TYR A 208 9.51 -3.98 14.98
C TYR A 208 9.01 -2.55 14.75
N GLU A 209 9.73 -1.54 15.24
CA GLU A 209 9.46 -0.13 14.99
C GLU A 209 9.46 0.15 13.47
N LEU A 210 8.45 0.89 13.02
CA LEU A 210 8.45 1.48 11.67
C LEU A 210 9.60 2.48 11.51
N ASP A 211 9.85 2.91 10.28
CA ASP A 211 10.93 3.85 10.00
C ASP A 211 10.75 5.19 10.73
N GLU A 212 11.86 5.74 11.26
CA GLU A 212 11.81 6.96 12.08
C GLU A 212 11.44 8.20 11.26
N ASP A 213 11.93 8.30 10.02
CA ASP A 213 11.55 9.41 9.12
C ASP A 213 10.05 9.33 8.79
N LEU A 214 9.54 8.11 8.56
CA LEU A 214 8.11 7.89 8.36
C LEU A 214 7.29 8.25 9.60
N ILE A 215 7.68 7.81 10.80
CA ILE A 215 6.96 8.14 12.04
C ILE A 215 6.95 9.65 12.27
N ARG A 216 8.05 10.36 11.97
CA ARG A 216 8.07 11.82 12.01
C ARG A 216 7.07 12.44 11.03
N GLU A 217 7.00 11.92 9.80
CA GLU A 217 6.02 12.37 8.83
C GLU A 217 4.58 12.10 9.30
N VAL A 218 4.27 10.89 9.75
CA VAL A 218 2.96 10.49 10.29
C VAL A 218 2.52 11.43 11.42
N ASN A 219 3.42 11.75 12.36
CA ASN A 219 3.15 12.71 13.43
C ASN A 219 2.87 14.12 12.89
N SER A 220 3.66 14.59 11.92
CA SER A 220 3.45 15.89 11.29
C SER A 220 2.08 15.96 10.61
N ARG A 221 1.70 14.94 9.84
CA ARG A 221 0.41 14.89 9.14
C ARG A 221 -0.77 14.82 10.12
N ALA A 222 -0.63 14.06 11.20
CA ALA A 222 -1.63 14.00 12.24
C ALA A 222 -1.81 15.36 12.92
N PHE A 223 -0.71 16.05 13.26
CA PHE A 223 -0.76 17.39 13.83
C PHE A 223 -1.50 18.38 12.92
N ASP A 224 -1.17 18.40 11.62
CA ASP A 224 -1.83 19.26 10.62
C ASP A 224 -3.33 18.95 10.49
N ALA A 225 -3.71 17.67 10.65
CA ALA A 225 -5.11 17.23 10.63
C ALA A 225 -5.81 17.31 12.00
N GLY A 226 -5.11 17.77 13.04
CA GLY A 226 -5.56 17.87 14.43
C GLY A 226 -5.77 16.52 15.13
N ALA A 227 -5.24 15.43 14.58
CA ALA A 227 -5.34 14.06 15.09
C ALA A 227 -4.16 13.69 15.99
N THR A 228 -4.25 12.52 16.62
CA THR A 228 -3.22 12.00 17.53
C THR A 228 -2.56 10.74 16.99
N VAL A 229 -1.29 10.53 17.35
CA VAL A 229 -0.53 9.30 17.06
C VAL A 229 0.01 8.76 18.36
N THR A 230 -0.28 7.50 18.66
CA THR A 230 0.24 6.79 19.84
C THR A 230 0.96 5.53 19.37
N VAL A 231 2.13 5.25 19.94
CA VAL A 231 2.86 4.00 19.71
C VAL A 231 2.90 3.22 21.02
N THR A 232 2.53 1.94 20.97
CA THR A 232 2.50 1.06 22.14
C THR A 232 3.09 -0.30 21.84
N ARG A 233 3.51 -0.99 22.90
CA ARG A 233 3.97 -2.38 22.88
C ARG A 233 3.00 -3.32 23.59
N ASP A 234 1.98 -2.76 24.25
CA ASP A 234 0.91 -3.54 24.86
C ASP A 234 -0.15 -3.86 23.79
N VAL A 235 -0.13 -5.09 23.29
CA VAL A 235 -1.07 -5.55 22.26
C VAL A 235 -2.51 -5.60 22.77
N GLU A 236 -2.69 -5.79 24.07
CA GLU A 236 -3.97 -6.03 24.69
C GLU A 236 -4.70 -4.68 24.91
N GLU A 237 -4.03 -3.71 25.56
CA GLU A 237 -4.54 -2.34 25.72
C GLU A 237 -4.77 -1.62 24.38
N ALA A 238 -3.98 -1.94 23.35
CA ALA A 238 -4.08 -1.29 22.04
C ALA A 238 -5.48 -1.40 21.40
N PHE A 239 -6.24 -2.46 21.69
CA PHE A 239 -7.57 -2.69 21.11
C PHE A 239 -8.70 -1.90 21.77
N GLU A 240 -8.46 -1.28 22.93
CA GLU A 240 -9.51 -0.66 23.72
C GLU A 240 -10.21 0.50 23.00
N GLY A 241 -11.52 0.36 22.78
CA GLY A 241 -12.35 1.41 22.20
C GLY A 241 -11.98 1.81 20.77
N GLN A 242 -11.20 0.99 20.06
CA GLN A 242 -10.86 1.21 18.65
C GLN A 242 -12.09 0.97 17.77
N GLN A 243 -12.24 1.74 16.70
CA GLN A 243 -13.32 1.57 15.72
C GLN A 243 -12.86 0.83 14.47
N VAL A 244 -11.54 0.79 14.24
CA VAL A 244 -10.91 0.06 13.14
C VAL A 244 -9.66 -0.62 13.67
N VAL A 245 -9.50 -1.90 13.37
CA VAL A 245 -8.28 -2.68 13.61
C VAL A 245 -7.74 -3.14 12.26
N TYR A 246 -6.57 -2.64 11.90
CA TYR A 246 -5.83 -3.02 10.71
C TYR A 246 -4.65 -3.89 11.11
N ALA A 247 -4.66 -5.16 10.74
CA ALA A 247 -3.58 -6.09 11.06
C ALA A 247 -2.59 -6.17 9.89
N LYS A 248 -1.29 -6.16 10.20
CA LYS A 248 -0.26 -6.44 9.20
C LYS A 248 1.01 -6.98 9.81
N SER A 249 1.66 -7.94 9.14
CA SER A 249 3.03 -8.34 9.50
C SER A 249 4.06 -7.56 8.70
N TRP A 250 5.20 -7.24 9.32
CA TRP A 250 6.40 -6.72 8.67
C TRP A 250 7.67 -7.26 9.35
N GLY A 251 8.81 -7.18 8.64
CA GLY A 251 10.14 -7.53 9.15
C GLY A 251 10.78 -6.40 9.94
N SER A 252 11.66 -6.75 10.89
CA SER A 252 12.49 -5.75 11.56
C SER A 252 13.52 -5.16 10.61
N ARG A 253 13.78 -3.86 10.72
CA ARG A 253 14.84 -3.17 9.96
C ARG A 253 16.24 -3.69 10.32
N GLU A 254 16.41 -4.23 11.52
CA GLU A 254 17.71 -4.67 12.05
C GLU A 254 18.22 -5.96 11.37
N PHE A 255 17.30 -6.78 10.86
CA PHE A 255 17.59 -8.09 10.27
C PHE A 255 17.51 -8.11 8.73
N TYR A 256 17.51 -6.95 8.06
CA TYR A 256 17.63 -6.92 6.60
C TYR A 256 18.92 -7.63 6.16
N GLY A 257 18.81 -8.51 5.18
CA GLY A 257 19.89 -9.39 4.74
C GLY A 257 20.12 -10.63 5.63
N ARG A 258 19.44 -10.74 6.77
CA ARG A 258 19.51 -11.86 7.72
C ARG A 258 18.10 -12.37 8.10
N PRO A 259 17.33 -12.90 7.13
CA PRO A 259 15.93 -13.28 7.37
C PRO A 259 15.77 -14.42 8.38
N GLN A 260 16.80 -15.24 8.60
CA GLN A 260 16.77 -16.32 9.60
C GLN A 260 16.75 -15.78 11.03
N ASP A 261 17.57 -14.75 11.31
CA ASP A 261 17.59 -14.05 12.60
C ASP A 261 16.20 -13.47 12.93
N ASP A 262 15.55 -12.81 11.95
CA ASP A 262 14.19 -12.28 12.12
C ASP A 262 13.15 -13.37 12.36
N ILE A 263 13.27 -14.52 11.71
CA ILE A 263 12.37 -15.68 11.91
C ILE A 263 12.49 -16.22 13.35
N GLU A 264 13.69 -16.30 13.88
CA GLU A 264 13.96 -16.75 15.25
C GLU A 264 13.44 -15.72 16.26
N GLU A 265 13.73 -14.44 16.04
CA GLU A 265 13.29 -13.35 16.91
C GLU A 265 11.76 -13.22 16.98
N ARG A 266 11.05 -13.39 15.85
CA ARG A 266 9.58 -13.27 15.83
C ARG A 266 8.83 -14.46 16.40
N ALA A 267 9.48 -15.63 16.51
CA ALA A 267 8.79 -16.89 16.83
C ALA A 267 7.97 -16.85 18.14
N PRO A 268 8.46 -16.24 19.24
CA PRO A 268 7.71 -16.15 20.50
C PRO A 268 6.41 -15.35 20.41
N TYR A 269 6.34 -14.36 19.52
CA TYR A 269 5.19 -13.45 19.40
C TYR A 269 3.96 -14.04 18.71
N ARG A 270 4.04 -15.29 18.22
CA ARG A 270 2.97 -15.90 17.40
C ARG A 270 1.61 -15.94 18.08
N GLY A 271 1.57 -16.38 19.34
CA GLY A 271 0.31 -16.54 20.07
C GLY A 271 -0.26 -15.22 20.57
N GLU A 272 0.62 -14.29 20.93
CA GLU A 272 0.24 -13.00 21.52
C GLU A 272 -0.31 -12.03 20.45
N TRP A 273 0.32 -11.97 19.27
CA TRP A 273 0.03 -10.95 18.26
C TRP A 273 -0.92 -11.40 17.15
N ILE A 274 -1.55 -12.57 17.26
CA ILE A 274 -2.67 -12.92 16.39
C ILE A 274 -3.89 -12.07 16.75
N VAL A 275 -4.61 -11.57 15.75
CA VAL A 275 -5.91 -10.93 15.97
C VAL A 275 -6.98 -12.00 16.14
N ASP A 276 -7.58 -12.06 17.32
CA ASP A 276 -8.60 -13.03 17.69
C ASP A 276 -9.87 -12.34 18.21
N ALA A 277 -10.91 -13.13 18.47
CA ALA A 277 -12.20 -12.61 18.93
C ALA A 277 -12.11 -11.97 20.32
N GLN A 278 -11.20 -12.43 21.18
CA GLN A 278 -10.99 -11.85 22.51
C GLN A 278 -10.47 -10.41 22.39
N LYS A 279 -9.47 -10.17 21.55
CA LYS A 279 -8.94 -8.82 21.29
C LYS A 279 -9.98 -7.94 20.60
N MET A 280 -10.66 -8.46 19.58
CA MET A 280 -11.72 -7.72 18.90
C MET A 280 -12.89 -7.36 19.83
N ALA A 281 -13.20 -8.17 20.84
CA ALA A 281 -14.24 -7.86 21.83
C ALA A 281 -13.92 -6.65 22.74
N ARG A 282 -12.66 -6.19 22.77
CA ARG A 282 -12.23 -4.98 23.51
C ARG A 282 -12.44 -3.68 22.72
N THR A 283 -12.72 -3.81 21.43
CA THR A 283 -12.97 -2.68 20.54
C THR A 283 -14.38 -2.11 20.74
N ASP A 284 -14.66 -0.93 20.19
CA ASP A 284 -16.01 -0.35 20.17
C ASP A 284 -16.84 -0.93 19.00
N GLN A 285 -17.04 -2.25 19.02
CA GLN A 285 -17.60 -3.01 17.88
C GLN A 285 -16.84 -2.71 16.57
N GLY A 286 -15.53 -2.61 16.67
CA GLY A 286 -14.65 -2.12 15.61
C GLY A 286 -14.55 -3.07 14.42
N LEU A 287 -14.27 -2.50 13.26
CA LEU A 287 -14.06 -3.24 12.02
C LEU A 287 -12.69 -3.93 12.02
N PHE A 288 -12.60 -5.10 11.38
CA PHE A 288 -11.35 -5.76 11.08
C PHE A 288 -10.96 -5.57 9.60
N MET A 289 -9.72 -5.12 9.36
CA MET A 289 -9.16 -4.82 8.04
C MET A 289 -7.78 -5.47 7.84
N HIS A 290 -7.46 -5.79 6.58
CA HIS A 290 -6.19 -6.40 6.17
C HIS A 290 -6.07 -6.41 4.63
N CYS A 291 -4.95 -5.94 4.08
CA CYS A 291 -4.70 -5.75 2.63
C CYS A 291 -4.86 -6.98 1.72
N LEU A 292 -4.78 -8.17 2.30
CA LEU A 292 -4.65 -9.48 1.64
C LEU A 292 -3.34 -9.62 0.82
N PRO A 293 -2.81 -10.84 0.62
CA PRO A 293 -3.34 -12.11 1.09
C PRO A 293 -3.07 -12.30 2.57
N VAL A 294 -3.94 -13.03 3.25
CA VAL A 294 -3.85 -13.25 4.70
C VAL A 294 -3.69 -14.74 4.99
N ARG A 295 -2.88 -15.06 6.01
CA ARG A 295 -2.79 -16.41 6.55
C ARG A 295 -3.76 -16.53 7.74
N ARG A 296 -4.87 -17.21 7.51
CA ARG A 296 -5.84 -17.59 8.56
C ARG A 296 -5.16 -18.37 9.67
N ASN A 297 -5.61 -18.14 10.91
CA ASN A 297 -5.08 -18.73 12.15
C ASN A 297 -3.57 -18.49 12.36
N CYS A 298 -3.04 -17.43 11.74
CA CYS A 298 -1.67 -16.93 11.92
C CYS A 298 -1.68 -15.42 12.14
N ILE A 299 -2.29 -14.68 11.22
CA ILE A 299 -2.47 -13.21 11.32
C ILE A 299 -3.75 -12.89 12.08
N VAL A 300 -4.82 -13.61 11.74
CA VAL A 300 -6.17 -13.43 12.26
C VAL A 300 -6.85 -14.79 12.34
N THR A 301 -7.68 -15.01 13.35
CA THR A 301 -8.48 -16.24 13.48
C THR A 301 -9.58 -16.31 12.43
N ASP A 302 -10.02 -17.53 12.10
CA ASP A 302 -11.17 -17.72 11.20
C ASP A 302 -12.42 -16.99 11.70
N GLU A 303 -12.69 -17.07 13.00
CA GLU A 303 -13.82 -16.40 13.64
C GLU A 303 -13.86 -14.90 13.36
N VAL A 304 -12.72 -14.20 13.42
CA VAL A 304 -12.67 -12.74 13.19
C VAL A 304 -12.83 -12.42 11.71
N ILE A 305 -12.11 -13.10 10.82
CA ILE A 305 -12.13 -12.77 9.39
C ILE A 305 -13.44 -13.18 8.69
N ASP A 306 -14.16 -14.17 9.22
CA ASP A 306 -15.48 -14.56 8.73
C ASP A 306 -16.63 -13.81 9.45
N SER A 307 -16.30 -12.99 10.45
CA SER A 307 -17.30 -12.19 11.17
C SER A 307 -17.87 -11.05 10.32
N PRO A 308 -19.07 -10.54 10.65
CA PRO A 308 -19.61 -9.34 10.03
C PRO A 308 -18.76 -8.08 10.21
N ALA A 309 -17.84 -8.07 11.18
CA ALA A 309 -16.91 -6.96 11.41
C ALA A 309 -15.76 -6.95 10.40
N SER A 310 -15.49 -8.07 9.71
CA SER A 310 -14.46 -8.11 8.69
C SER A 310 -14.93 -7.43 7.40
N VAL A 311 -14.15 -6.45 6.94
CA VAL A 311 -14.41 -5.71 5.70
C VAL A 311 -13.31 -5.90 4.66
N VAL A 312 -12.52 -6.97 4.78
CA VAL A 312 -11.36 -7.26 3.91
C VAL A 312 -11.75 -7.44 2.43
N ILE A 313 -12.98 -7.86 2.16
CA ILE A 313 -13.50 -8.01 0.80
C ILE A 313 -13.92 -6.65 0.22
N ASP A 314 -14.60 -5.81 1.02
CA ASP A 314 -14.95 -4.44 0.62
C ASP A 314 -13.69 -3.60 0.36
N GLU A 315 -12.66 -3.74 1.21
CA GLU A 315 -11.34 -3.14 1.05
C GLU A 315 -10.70 -3.58 -0.28
N ALA A 316 -10.76 -4.88 -0.59
CA ALA A 316 -10.22 -5.43 -1.83
C ALA A 316 -10.99 -4.96 -3.08
N GLU A 317 -12.32 -4.77 -3.00
CA GLU A 317 -13.15 -4.19 -4.05
C GLU A 317 -12.77 -2.71 -4.29
N ASN A 318 -12.63 -1.94 -3.21
CA ASN A 318 -12.33 -0.51 -3.25
C ASN A 318 -11.00 -0.18 -3.95
N ARG A 319 -10.09 -1.15 -4.06
CA ARG A 319 -8.89 -1.05 -4.91
C ARG A 319 -9.22 -0.68 -6.36
N LEU A 320 -10.26 -1.28 -6.95
CA LEU A 320 -10.68 -0.99 -8.33
C LEU A 320 -11.09 0.48 -8.48
N HIS A 321 -11.98 0.94 -7.61
CA HIS A 321 -12.60 2.25 -7.71
C HIS A 321 -11.61 3.38 -7.42
N VAL A 322 -10.76 3.21 -6.41
CA VAL A 322 -9.69 4.16 -6.10
C VAL A 322 -8.66 4.23 -7.22
N GLN A 323 -8.27 3.10 -7.81
CA GLN A 323 -7.34 3.12 -8.94
C GLN A 323 -7.94 3.81 -10.16
N LYS A 324 -9.24 3.62 -10.43
CA LYS A 324 -9.95 4.40 -11.46
C LYS A 324 -9.89 5.91 -11.17
N ALA A 325 -10.15 6.32 -9.92
CA ALA A 325 -10.06 7.71 -9.50
C ALA A 325 -8.65 8.31 -9.70
N ILE A 326 -7.62 7.58 -9.28
CA ILE A 326 -6.21 8.00 -9.43
C ILE A 326 -5.85 8.17 -10.91
N MET A 327 -6.17 7.19 -11.75
CA MET A 327 -5.87 7.26 -13.19
C MET A 327 -6.63 8.41 -13.86
N ALA A 328 -7.92 8.58 -13.54
CA ALA A 328 -8.71 9.68 -14.07
C ALA A 328 -8.18 11.05 -13.61
N ALA A 329 -7.71 11.18 -12.37
CA ALA A 329 -7.13 12.42 -11.87
C ALA A 329 -5.79 12.77 -12.54
N LEU A 330 -4.90 11.78 -12.70
CA LEU A 330 -3.59 11.97 -13.33
C LEU A 330 -3.66 12.21 -14.84
N LEU A 331 -4.67 11.66 -15.51
CA LEU A 331 -4.81 11.66 -16.97
C LEU A 331 -5.95 12.57 -17.46
N LYS A 332 -6.51 13.39 -16.57
CA LYS A 332 -7.33 14.56 -16.94
C LYS A 332 -6.42 15.60 -17.57
N GLY A 333 -6.34 15.52 -18.90
CA GLY A 333 -5.57 16.35 -19.81
C GLY A 333 -6.02 16.00 -21.22
#